data_AF-A0A1I6HTH7-F1
#
_entry.id   AF-A0A1I6HTH7-F1
#
_cell.length_a   1.000
_cell.length_b   1.000
_cell.length_c   1.000
_cell.angle_alpha   90.00
_cell.angle_beta   90.00
_cell.angle_gamma   90.00
#
_symmetry.space_group_name_H-M   'P 1'
#
loop_
_entity.id
_entity.type
_entity.pdbx_description
1 polymer ?
#
loop_
_entity_poly.entity_id
_entity_poly.type
_entity_poly.pdbx_seq_one_letter_code
_entity_poly.pdbx_strand_id
1 'polypeptide(L)'
;MPTRTVALFFLFTLATTAPMAEIFTWTDGDGVVHFTDRRPAGERPDTVSPPAPSVMPMGSNVKAAEAIRKSLGTPQRDGPSARARDVNRARQQKRCEQYREKLEKIQSQLRAGYSNAHGNRLRARRRDLSGRLSRECILG
;
A
#
# COMPACT_ATOMS: atom_id res chain seq x y z
N MET A 1 -13.93 59.51 5.28
CA MET A 1 -14.62 58.21 5.19
C MET A 1 -13.74 57.06 5.73
N PRO A 2 -13.38 57.03 7.03
CA PRO A 2 -12.57 55.93 7.59
C PRO A 2 -13.40 54.76 8.14
N THR A 3 -14.71 54.93 8.34
CA THR A 3 -15.56 53.91 8.97
C THR A 3 -15.91 52.74 8.05
N ARG A 4 -15.97 52.97 6.72
CA ARG A 4 -16.24 51.91 5.72
C ARG A 4 -15.04 50.97 5.51
N THR A 5 -13.81 51.48 5.61
CA THR A 5 -12.58 50.68 5.47
C THR A 5 -12.31 49.82 6.70
N VAL A 6 -12.63 50.32 7.91
CA VAL A 6 -12.52 49.52 9.16
C VAL A 6 -13.51 48.36 9.17
N ALA A 7 -14.75 48.56 8.70
CA ALA A 7 -15.75 47.50 8.61
C ALA A 7 -15.37 46.38 7.62
N LEU A 8 -14.73 46.73 6.49
CA LEU A 8 -14.22 45.77 5.51
C LEU A 8 -13.03 44.94 6.04
N PHE A 9 -12.16 45.54 6.84
CA PHE A 9 -11.06 44.81 7.50
C PHE A 9 -11.56 43.83 8.57
N PHE A 10 -12.60 44.19 9.32
CA PHE A 10 -13.20 43.31 10.33
C PHE A 10 -13.97 42.12 9.72
N LEU A 11 -14.56 42.30 8.53
CA LEU A 11 -15.27 41.22 7.83
C LEU A 11 -14.31 40.17 7.24
N PHE A 12 -13.07 40.55 6.91
CA PHE A 12 -12.10 39.66 6.28
C PHE A 12 -11.38 38.73 7.28
N THR A 13 -11.33 39.08 8.56
CA THR A 13 -10.67 38.27 9.60
C THR A 13 -11.52 37.12 10.13
N LEU A 14 -12.84 37.14 9.91
CA LEU A 14 -13.74 36.06 10.37
C LEU A 14 -13.76 34.84 9.44
N ALA A 15 -13.17 34.91 8.23
CA ALA A 15 -13.34 33.90 7.19
C ALA A 15 -12.26 32.80 7.16
N THR A 16 -11.27 32.82 8.06
CA THR A 16 -10.12 31.89 8.03
C THR A 16 -10.16 30.87 9.17
N THR A 17 -11.23 30.09 9.28
CA THR A 17 -11.18 28.82 10.02
C THR A 17 -10.97 27.69 9.01
N ALA A 18 -9.70 27.27 8.84
CA ALA A 18 -9.42 26.04 8.12
C ALA A 18 -9.98 24.87 8.95
N PRO A 19 -10.77 23.95 8.38
CA PRO A 19 -11.20 22.77 9.10
C PRO A 19 -9.97 21.93 9.44
N MET A 20 -9.61 21.84 10.72
CA MET A 20 -8.67 20.81 11.17
C MET A 20 -9.37 19.48 10.98
N ALA A 21 -8.83 18.62 10.11
CA ALA A 21 -9.35 17.29 9.87
C ALA A 21 -9.03 16.41 11.10
N GLU A 22 -9.94 16.40 12.06
CA GLU A 22 -9.89 15.50 13.22
C GLU A 22 -10.46 14.13 12.83
N ILE A 23 -9.75 13.05 13.18
CA ILE A 23 -10.26 11.69 13.03
C ILE A 23 -10.87 11.28 14.35
N PHE A 24 -12.15 10.91 14.36
CA PHE A 24 -12.85 10.43 15.54
C PHE A 24 -12.90 8.90 15.54
N THR A 25 -12.77 8.29 16.71
CA THR A 25 -12.96 6.85 16.92
C THR A 25 -13.95 6.58 18.03
N TRP A 26 -14.76 5.53 17.88
CA TRP A 26 -15.69 5.07 18.91
C TRP A 26 -15.94 3.58 18.72
N THR A 27 -16.46 2.93 19.76
CA THR A 27 -16.89 1.53 19.72
C THR A 27 -18.40 1.49 19.82
N ASP A 28 -19.08 0.83 18.89
CA ASP A 28 -20.54 0.70 18.92
C ASP A 28 -21.02 -0.37 19.94
N GLY A 29 -22.34 -0.54 20.06
CA GLY A 29 -22.94 -1.52 20.96
C GLY A 29 -22.61 -2.99 20.65
N ASP A 30 -22.19 -3.29 19.42
CA ASP A 30 -21.76 -4.63 18.98
C ASP A 30 -20.25 -4.85 19.20
N GLY A 31 -19.53 -3.87 19.75
CA GLY A 31 -18.10 -3.94 20.00
C GLY A 31 -17.23 -3.64 18.78
N VAL A 32 -17.79 -3.07 17.71
CA VAL A 32 -17.06 -2.72 16.49
C VAL A 32 -16.47 -1.32 16.61
N VAL A 33 -15.17 -1.20 16.32
CA VAL A 33 -14.46 0.09 16.31
C VAL A 33 -14.65 0.80 14.98
N HIS A 34 -15.15 2.04 15.04
CA HIS A 34 -15.38 2.90 13.89
C HIS A 34 -14.39 4.06 13.84
N PHE A 35 -14.16 4.60 12.64
CA PHE A 35 -13.36 5.79 12.39
C PHE A 35 -14.10 6.71 11.42
N THR A 36 -14.16 8.01 11.71
CA THR A 36 -14.85 9.00 10.87
C THR A 36 -14.14 10.36 10.91
N ASP A 37 -14.36 11.15 9.87
CA ASP A 37 -13.97 12.56 9.76
C ASP A 37 -15.03 13.53 10.32
N ARG A 38 -16.19 13.02 10.75
CA ARG A 38 -17.30 13.83 11.30
C ARG A 38 -17.73 13.33 12.66
N ARG A 39 -17.81 14.21 13.64
CA ARG A 39 -18.22 13.85 15.00
C ARG A 39 -19.55 13.08 15.00
N PRO A 40 -19.58 11.81 15.44
CA PRO A 40 -20.81 11.01 15.49
C PRO A 40 -21.78 11.58 16.53
N ALA A 41 -23.07 11.65 16.16
CA ALA A 41 -24.13 12.09 17.07
C ALA A 41 -24.56 10.93 17.97
N GLY A 42 -24.68 11.18 19.28
CA GLY A 42 -25.15 10.18 20.25
C GLY A 42 -24.06 9.27 20.82
N GLU A 43 -22.85 9.31 20.28
CA GLU A 43 -21.70 8.55 20.77
C GLU A 43 -20.70 9.44 21.52
N ARG A 44 -19.82 8.82 22.32
CA ARG A 44 -18.67 9.50 22.95
C ARG A 44 -17.39 9.17 22.17
N PRO A 45 -17.05 9.93 21.11
CA PRO A 45 -15.86 9.68 20.32
C PRO A 45 -14.59 10.17 21.02
N ASP A 46 -13.51 9.42 20.85
CA ASP A 46 -12.14 9.86 21.11
C ASP A 46 -11.53 10.44 19.83
N THR A 47 -10.59 11.39 19.98
CA THR A 47 -9.84 11.95 18.84
C THR A 47 -8.56 11.17 18.61
N VAL A 48 -8.33 10.77 17.35
CA VAL A 48 -7.15 10.04 16.90
C VAL A 48 -6.26 10.97 16.08
N SER A 49 -5.02 11.14 16.52
CA SER A 49 -3.98 11.77 15.69
C SER A 49 -3.25 10.67 14.91
N PRO A 50 -3.43 10.57 13.59
CA PRO A 50 -2.67 9.60 12.80
C PRO A 50 -1.17 9.96 12.87
N PRO A 51 -0.28 8.96 12.85
CA PRO A 51 1.14 9.23 12.70
C PRO A 51 1.39 9.97 11.39
N ALA A 52 2.43 10.81 11.37
CA ALA A 52 2.84 11.51 10.16
C ALA A 52 3.04 10.50 9.01
N PRO A 53 2.56 10.80 7.79
CA PRO A 53 2.70 9.89 6.67
C PRO A 53 4.19 9.59 6.45
N SER A 54 4.54 8.30 6.38
CA SER A 54 5.90 7.89 6.08
C SER A 54 6.23 8.26 4.63
N VAL A 55 7.13 9.21 4.44
CA VAL A 55 7.68 9.52 3.12
C VAL A 55 8.78 8.53 2.83
N MET A 56 8.50 7.50 2.03
CA MET A 56 9.53 6.59 1.54
C MET A 56 10.26 7.27 0.38
N PRO A 57 11.55 7.61 0.50
CA PRO A 57 12.29 8.24 -0.58
C PRO A 57 12.42 7.26 -1.74
N MET A 58 11.70 7.53 -2.84
CA MET A 58 11.70 6.68 -4.04
C MET A 58 13.10 6.48 -4.64
N GLY A 59 14.03 7.42 -4.42
CA GLY A 59 15.41 7.35 -4.90
C GLY A 59 16.31 6.35 -4.18
N SER A 60 15.97 5.91 -2.96
CA SER A 60 16.78 4.95 -2.19
C SER A 60 16.81 3.56 -2.83
N ASN A 61 15.75 3.19 -3.54
CA ASN A 61 15.62 1.91 -4.24
C ASN A 61 16.43 1.86 -5.54
N VAL A 62 16.82 3.01 -6.10
CA VAL A 62 17.56 3.09 -7.38
C VAL A 62 18.99 2.58 -7.19
N LYS A 63 19.67 3.00 -6.12
CA LYS A 63 21.03 2.54 -5.81
C LYS A 63 21.07 1.05 -5.47
N ALA A 64 20.04 0.55 -4.76
CA ALA A 64 19.91 -0.87 -4.48
C ALA A 64 19.68 -1.69 -5.77
N ALA A 65 18.82 -1.21 -6.67
CA ALA A 65 18.59 -1.85 -7.96
C ALA A 65 19.85 -1.87 -8.85
N GLU A 66 20.63 -0.79 -8.83
CA GLU A 66 21.88 -0.68 -9.57
C GLU A 66 22.97 -1.60 -9.00
N ALA A 67 23.09 -1.69 -7.68
CA ALA A 67 23.99 -2.63 -7.01
C ALA A 67 23.66 -4.09 -7.34
N ILE A 68 22.37 -4.46 -7.36
CA ILE A 68 21.91 -5.79 -7.77
C ILE A 68 22.30 -6.05 -9.23
N ARG A 69 22.01 -5.12 -10.14
CA ARG A 69 22.40 -5.21 -11.56
C ARG A 69 23.90 -5.44 -11.76
N LYS A 70 24.73 -4.76 -10.98
CA LYS A 70 26.19 -4.89 -11.03
C LYS A 70 26.70 -6.20 -10.43
N SER A 71 26.02 -6.73 -9.41
CA SER A 71 26.32 -8.04 -8.82
C SER A 71 25.93 -9.23 -9.70
N LEU A 72 24.94 -9.05 -10.59
CA LEU A 72 24.48 -10.06 -11.55
C LEU A 72 25.40 -10.16 -12.78
N GLY A 73 26.72 -10.01 -12.60
CA GLY A 73 27.71 -10.07 -13.67
C GLY A 73 27.44 -11.20 -14.67
N THR A 74 27.80 -10.99 -15.95
CA THR A 74 27.57 -11.94 -17.05
C THR A 74 27.96 -13.35 -16.63
N PRO A 75 27.01 -14.29 -16.49
CA PRO A 75 27.36 -15.63 -16.06
C PRO A 75 28.13 -16.30 -17.19
N GLN A 76 29.41 -16.59 -16.97
CA GLN A 76 30.17 -17.50 -17.81
C GLN A 76 29.58 -18.90 -17.60
N ARG A 77 28.71 -19.30 -18.53
CA ARG A 77 27.95 -20.56 -18.47
C ARG A 77 28.67 -21.64 -19.27
N ASP A 78 29.44 -22.46 -18.57
CA ASP A 78 29.59 -23.87 -18.95
C ASP A 78 28.25 -24.56 -18.66
N GLY A 79 27.31 -24.44 -19.60
CA GLY A 79 25.91 -24.77 -19.37
C GLY A 79 25.51 -26.15 -19.90
N PRO A 80 24.48 -26.78 -19.31
CA PRO A 80 23.98 -28.10 -19.70
C PRO A 80 23.46 -28.13 -21.15
N SER A 81 23.26 -29.33 -21.73
CA SER A 81 22.78 -29.49 -23.11
C SER A 81 21.49 -28.69 -23.39
N ALA A 82 21.28 -28.27 -24.63
CA ALA A 82 20.13 -27.43 -25.04
C ALA A 82 18.78 -28.00 -24.55
N ARG A 83 18.63 -29.33 -24.59
CA ARG A 83 17.41 -30.02 -24.15
C ARG A 83 17.17 -29.94 -22.64
N ALA A 84 18.23 -29.98 -21.82
CA ALA A 84 18.12 -29.79 -20.38
C ALA A 84 17.81 -28.32 -20.00
N ARG A 85 18.25 -27.35 -20.81
CA ARG A 85 17.89 -25.93 -20.64
C ARG A 85 16.41 -25.68 -20.92
N ASP A 86 15.85 -26.29 -21.97
CA ASP A 86 14.44 -26.12 -22.33
C ASP A 86 13.48 -26.70 -21.30
N VAL A 87 13.77 -27.90 -20.77
CA VAL A 87 12.94 -28.52 -19.71
C VAL A 87 12.93 -27.66 -18.44
N ASN A 88 14.10 -27.14 -18.04
CA ASN A 88 14.20 -26.26 -16.87
C ASN A 88 13.44 -24.95 -17.09
N ARG A 89 13.54 -24.35 -18.28
CA ARG A 89 12.80 -23.14 -18.65
C ARG A 89 11.29 -23.36 -18.60
N ALA A 90 10.80 -24.45 -19.18
CA ALA A 90 9.37 -24.79 -19.15
C ALA A 90 8.85 -25.00 -17.73
N ARG A 91 9.63 -25.66 -16.87
CA ARG A 91 9.27 -25.87 -15.45
C ARG A 91 9.25 -24.55 -14.68
N GLN A 92 10.22 -23.67 -14.92
CA GLN A 92 10.24 -22.32 -14.32
C GLN A 92 9.02 -21.51 -14.78
N GLN A 93 8.72 -21.52 -16.07
CA GLN A 93 7.59 -20.79 -16.64
C GLN A 93 6.25 -21.22 -16.00
N LYS A 94 6.00 -22.53 -15.89
CA LYS A 94 4.82 -23.06 -15.20
C LYS A 94 4.73 -22.58 -13.74
N ARG A 95 5.85 -22.54 -13.02
CA ARG A 95 5.87 -22.03 -11.63
C ARG A 95 5.51 -20.55 -11.57
N CYS A 96 6.01 -19.75 -12.51
CA CYS A 96 5.70 -18.33 -12.62
C CYS A 96 4.22 -18.08 -12.94
N GLU A 97 3.64 -18.88 -13.83
CA GLU A 97 2.19 -18.85 -14.14
C GLU A 97 1.35 -19.17 -12.90
N GLN A 98 1.72 -20.20 -12.14
CA GLN A 98 1.03 -20.54 -10.89
C GLN A 98 1.06 -19.41 -9.85
N TYR A 99 2.17 -18.66 -9.77
CA TYR A 99 2.22 -17.49 -8.89
C TYR A 99 1.26 -16.40 -9.35
N ARG A 100 1.18 -16.13 -10.66
CA ARG A 100 0.24 -15.15 -11.22
C ARG A 100 -1.21 -15.54 -10.97
N GLU A 101 -1.58 -16.80 -11.19
CA GLU A 101 -2.93 -17.29 -10.92
C GLU A 101 -3.32 -17.17 -9.44
N LYS A 102 -2.40 -17.51 -8.53
CA LYS A 102 -2.63 -17.36 -7.08
C LYS A 102 -2.82 -15.89 -6.69
N LEU A 103 -2.07 -14.98 -7.31
CA LEU A 103 -2.23 -13.55 -7.09
C LEU A 103 -3.60 -13.05 -7.57
N GLU A 104 -4.05 -13.47 -8.75
CA GLU A 104 -5.38 -13.12 -9.26
C GLU A 104 -6.50 -13.58 -8.32
N LYS A 105 -6.41 -14.81 -7.80
CA LYS A 105 -7.37 -15.32 -6.80
C LYS A 105 -7.39 -14.47 -5.53
N ILE A 106 -6.23 -14.04 -5.03
CA ILE A 106 -6.18 -13.18 -3.85
C ILE A 106 -6.76 -11.79 -4.17
N GLN A 107 -6.50 -11.26 -5.36
CA GLN A 107 -7.04 -9.97 -5.77
C GLN A 107 -8.55 -10.01 -5.95
N SER A 108 -9.14 -11.10 -6.47
CA SER A 108 -10.60 -11.24 -6.54
C SER A 108 -11.23 -11.31 -5.14
N GLN A 109 -10.62 -12.05 -4.21
CA GLN A 109 -11.06 -12.08 -2.81
C GLN A 109 -10.97 -10.71 -2.14
N LEU A 110 -9.94 -9.92 -2.46
CA LEU A 110 -9.81 -8.54 -2.00
C LEU A 110 -10.80 -7.56 -2.64
N ARG A 111 -11.60 -7.98 -3.62
CA ARG A 111 -12.67 -7.16 -4.21
C ARG A 111 -14.07 -7.62 -3.79
N ALA A 112 -14.21 -8.85 -3.30
CA ALA A 112 -15.49 -9.45 -2.96
C ALA A 112 -16.09 -9.00 -1.61
N GLY A 113 -15.43 -8.07 -0.89
CA GLY A 113 -15.77 -7.73 0.49
C GLY A 113 -15.26 -8.78 1.49
N TYR A 114 -14.78 -8.35 2.65
CA TYR A 114 -14.20 -9.23 3.67
C TYR A 114 -14.11 -8.54 5.04
N SER A 115 -14.03 -9.35 6.10
CA SER A 115 -13.72 -8.83 7.43
C SER A 115 -12.26 -8.36 7.53
N ASN A 116 -11.98 -7.42 8.43
CA ASN A 116 -10.65 -6.80 8.56
C ASN A 116 -9.53 -7.83 8.78
N ALA A 117 -9.76 -8.80 9.68
CA ALA A 117 -8.82 -9.89 9.95
C ALA A 117 -8.57 -10.76 8.71
N HIS A 118 -9.61 -11.06 7.92
CA HIS A 118 -9.46 -11.81 6.67
C HIS A 118 -8.66 -11.00 5.63
N GLY A 119 -8.97 -9.71 5.49
CA GLY A 119 -8.25 -8.80 4.60
C GLY A 119 -6.76 -8.70 4.91
N ASN A 120 -6.40 -8.59 6.18
CA ASN A 120 -5.00 -8.54 6.61
C ASN A 120 -4.23 -9.81 6.24
N ARG A 121 -4.87 -10.99 6.38
CA ARG A 121 -4.29 -12.26 5.92
C ARG A 121 -4.10 -12.29 4.40
N LEU A 122 -5.10 -11.85 3.62
CA LEU A 122 -5.00 -11.78 2.16
C LEU A 122 -3.86 -10.85 1.70
N ARG A 123 -3.74 -9.67 2.29
CA ARG A 123 -2.66 -8.71 1.98
C ARG A 123 -1.28 -9.25 2.33
N ALA A 124 -1.15 -9.94 3.48
CA ALA A 124 0.10 -10.61 3.86
C ALA A 124 0.47 -11.70 2.83
N ARG A 125 -0.49 -12.56 2.46
CA ARG A 125 -0.28 -13.63 1.48
C ARG A 125 0.08 -13.09 0.10
N ARG A 126 -0.56 -11.98 -0.32
CA ARG A 126 -0.23 -11.29 -1.58
C ARG A 126 1.23 -10.82 -1.57
N ARG A 127 1.70 -10.18 -0.50
CA ARG A 127 3.10 -9.71 -0.38
C ARG A 127 4.10 -10.85 -0.51
N ASP A 128 3.86 -11.97 0.18
CA ASP A 128 4.73 -13.15 0.07
C ASP A 128 4.80 -13.70 -1.36
N LEU A 129 3.64 -13.91 -2.00
CA LEU A 129 3.58 -14.42 -3.37
C LEU A 129 4.20 -13.47 -4.40
N SER A 130 3.94 -12.16 -4.29
CA SER A 130 4.57 -11.16 -5.16
C SER A 130 6.09 -11.14 -4.98
N GLY A 131 6.58 -11.29 -3.75
CA GLY A 131 8.01 -11.39 -3.47
C GLY A 131 8.66 -12.62 -4.10
N ARG A 132 8.01 -13.79 -4.01
CA ARG A 132 8.48 -15.03 -4.66
C ARG A 132 8.49 -14.91 -6.17
N LEU A 133 7.41 -14.39 -6.77
CA LEU A 133 7.33 -14.14 -8.21
C LEU A 133 8.46 -13.23 -8.69
N SER A 134 8.71 -12.14 -7.97
CA SER A 134 9.80 -11.21 -8.32
C SER A 134 11.17 -11.90 -8.31
N ARG A 135 11.50 -12.61 -7.23
CA ARG A 135 12.81 -13.27 -7.08
C ARG A 135 13.03 -14.40 -8.08
N GLU A 136 11.99 -15.21 -8.34
CA GLU A 136 12.15 -16.45 -9.11
C GLU A 136 11.87 -16.31 -10.62
N CYS A 137 11.17 -15.24 -11.03
CA CYS A 137 10.65 -15.10 -12.39
C CYS A 137 10.98 -13.78 -13.08
N ILE A 138 11.36 -12.73 -12.33
CA ILE A 138 11.68 -11.41 -12.90
C ILE A 138 13.17 -11.11 -12.74
N LEU A 139 13.73 -11.38 -11.55
CA LEU A 139 15.13 -11.09 -11.22
C LEU A 139 16.07 -12.31 -11.36
N GLY A 140 15.50 -13.50 -11.54
CA GLY A 140 16.22 -14.78 -11.62
C GLY A 140 16.48 -15.26 -13.04
#